data_AF-A0A966R5I1-F1
#
_entry.id   AF-A0A966R5I1-F1
#
_cell.length_a   1.000
_cell.length_b   1.000
_cell.length_c   1.000
_cell.angle_alpha   90.00
_cell.angle_beta   90.00
_cell.angle_gamma   90.00
#
_symmetry.space_group_name_H-M   'P 1'
#
loop_
_entity.id
_entity.type
_entity.pdbx_description
1 polymer ?
#
loop_
_entity_poly.entity_id
_entity_poly.type
_entity_poly.pdbx_seq_one_letter_code
_entity_poly.pdbx_strand_id
1 'polypeptide(L)'
;EENSTITGYVKTSADRNSWVLKAPNTAGTVTLTPGIAGITLNESTSDLLRIDGTRAMTGDLNLSFNNINSVATVFTNNVQSIVNTLLLDGGGNGVRIYNSAPIADFDQYFNPNKIVFYKELEFSTPLKITNLANGTAANDAVNFSQLSAVSNNLTQQNLATKEPTGFVDRTQSTISFNNGTRTFSIAPVSGSYDIYIKGTKYTKTTTESVTINPDATGEYYIYFDATGTLTYTNVFTPLIITDYCYVSIVYWDSAAGNRTYFAEERHGLTMDGATHVYLHTVLGARFISGFALQGFSVDGTGNLPANAQFTSDSGSMRDEDIFLQRPAQAQIPILYRIGTTWKKKAADAY
;
A
#
# COMPACT_ATOMS: atom_id res chain seq x y z
N GLU A 1 -47.33 111.59 3.13
CA GLU A 1 -47.01 112.62 4.13
C GLU A 1 -46.64 111.89 5.41
N GLU A 2 -45.50 112.05 6.06
CA GLU A 2 -44.24 112.74 5.76
C GLU A 2 -43.28 112.29 6.88
N ASN A 3 -41.97 112.33 6.62
CA ASN A 3 -40.87 112.17 7.58
C ASN A 3 -40.49 110.75 8.03
N SER A 4 -39.63 110.11 7.23
CA SER A 4 -38.43 109.50 7.83
C SER A 4 -37.26 109.62 6.86
N THR A 5 -36.23 110.30 7.32
CA THR A 5 -34.96 110.57 6.65
C THR A 5 -34.27 109.26 6.27
N ILE A 6 -34.15 108.96 4.98
CA ILE A 6 -33.23 107.92 4.48
C ILE A 6 -31.91 108.60 4.14
N THR A 7 -30.94 108.46 5.03
CA THR A 7 -29.57 108.93 4.83
C THR A 7 -28.80 107.90 4.00
N GLY A 8 -28.93 107.99 2.68
CA GLY A 8 -28.11 107.26 1.72
C GLY A 8 -27.92 108.14 0.49
N TYR A 9 -26.67 108.41 0.11
CA TYR A 9 -26.29 109.36 -0.94
C TYR A 9 -27.15 109.24 -2.22
N VAL A 10 -28.08 110.20 -2.40
CA VAL A 10 -28.92 110.29 -3.59
C VAL A 10 -28.25 111.22 -4.61
N LYS A 11 -27.89 110.70 -5.77
CA LYS A 11 -27.78 111.51 -6.99
C LYS A 11 -29.08 111.32 -7.76
N THR A 12 -30.02 112.24 -7.62
CA THR A 12 -31.28 112.23 -8.37
C THR A 12 -30.99 112.52 -9.85
N SER A 13 -31.47 111.67 -10.75
CA SER A 13 -31.64 112.00 -12.17
C SER A 13 -32.81 113.00 -12.30
N ALA A 14 -32.67 114.03 -13.13
CA ALA A 14 -33.65 115.11 -13.26
C ALA A 14 -35.03 114.65 -13.79
N ASP A 15 -35.11 113.44 -14.36
CA ASP A 15 -36.33 112.87 -14.96
C ASP A 15 -37.11 111.92 -14.03
N ARG A 16 -36.60 111.60 -12.83
CA ARG A 16 -37.18 110.65 -11.84
C ARG A 16 -37.53 109.25 -12.37
N ASN A 17 -37.14 108.89 -13.60
CA ASN A 17 -37.51 107.64 -14.25
C ASN A 17 -36.46 106.53 -14.08
N SER A 18 -35.31 106.83 -13.46
CA SER A 18 -34.24 105.87 -13.22
C SER A 18 -33.59 106.11 -11.85
N TRP A 19 -33.49 105.05 -11.05
CA TRP A 19 -32.82 105.04 -9.76
C TRP A 19 -31.72 103.98 -9.81
N VAL A 20 -30.49 104.37 -9.49
CA VAL A 20 -29.34 103.46 -9.44
C VAL A 20 -28.90 103.31 -7.97
N LEU A 21 -29.12 102.13 -7.40
CA LEU A 21 -28.51 101.74 -6.13
C LEU A 21 -27.21 100.98 -6.42
N LYS A 22 -26.07 101.56 -6.04
CA LYS A 22 -24.80 100.83 -6.05
C LYS A 22 -24.69 100.02 -4.76
N ALA A 23 -24.73 98.70 -4.86
CA ALA A 23 -24.37 97.82 -3.74
C ALA A 23 -22.85 97.89 -3.50
N PRO A 24 -22.38 97.94 -2.24
CA PRO A 24 -20.97 98.09 -1.95
C PRO A 24 -20.28 96.72 -1.98
N ASN A 25 -19.97 96.18 -3.18
CA ASN A 25 -18.80 95.31 -3.45
C ASN A 25 -19.01 94.07 -4.36
N THR A 26 -20.08 93.97 -5.16
CA THR A 26 -20.10 92.95 -6.25
C THR A 26 -20.80 93.48 -7.49
N ALA A 27 -20.15 93.41 -8.65
CA ALA A 27 -20.62 93.99 -9.90
C ALA A 27 -21.84 93.23 -10.45
N GLY A 28 -22.99 93.91 -10.50
CA GLY A 28 -24.20 93.46 -11.16
C GLY A 28 -25.19 94.62 -11.29
N THR A 29 -25.79 94.78 -12.46
CA THR A 29 -26.88 95.75 -12.69
C THR A 29 -28.22 95.03 -12.63
N VAL A 30 -29.07 95.39 -11.67
CA VAL A 30 -30.49 95.01 -11.66
C VAL A 30 -31.28 96.18 -12.23
N THR A 31 -31.91 95.97 -13.38
CA THR A 31 -32.83 96.95 -13.98
C THR A 31 -34.22 96.72 -13.44
N LEU A 32 -34.79 97.72 -12.76
CA LEU A 32 -36.17 97.69 -12.29
C LEU A 32 -37.06 98.43 -13.29
N THR A 33 -37.93 97.71 -14.00
CA THR A 33 -38.94 98.32 -14.87
C THR A 33 -40.14 98.77 -14.03
N PRO A 34 -40.62 100.02 -14.13
CA PRO A 34 -41.80 100.48 -13.37
C PRO A 34 -43.05 99.63 -13.71
N GLY A 35 -43.73 99.10 -12.68
CA GLY A 35 -45.04 98.44 -12.82
C GLY A 35 -45.13 96.97 -12.35
N ILE A 36 -44.06 96.37 -11.82
CA ILE A 36 -44.08 94.96 -11.37
C ILE A 36 -44.36 94.87 -9.85
N ALA A 37 -45.31 94.03 -9.47
CA ALA A 37 -45.69 93.80 -8.07
C ALA A 37 -44.70 92.86 -7.36
N GLY A 38 -43.63 93.43 -6.79
CA GLY A 38 -42.72 92.73 -5.86
C GLY A 38 -41.42 92.21 -6.48
N ILE A 39 -40.39 92.05 -5.63
CA ILE A 39 -39.06 91.52 -5.96
C ILE A 39 -38.95 90.12 -5.32
N THR A 40 -38.53 89.12 -6.08
CA THR A 40 -38.10 87.81 -5.54
C THR A 40 -36.58 87.71 -5.65
N LEU A 41 -35.88 87.56 -4.52
CA LEU A 41 -34.44 87.28 -4.48
C LEU A 41 -34.24 85.76 -4.50
N ASN A 42 -33.53 85.24 -5.49
CA ASN A 42 -33.23 83.81 -5.62
C ASN A 42 -31.88 83.49 -4.95
N GLU A 43 -31.88 82.78 -3.81
CA GLU A 43 -30.67 82.33 -3.10
C GLU A 43 -30.13 80.99 -3.63
N SER A 44 -29.89 80.88 -4.94
CA SER A 44 -29.45 79.62 -5.56
C SER A 44 -27.96 79.25 -5.31
N THR A 45 -27.32 79.74 -4.25
CA THR A 45 -25.89 79.48 -3.99
C THR A 45 -25.55 79.21 -2.52
N SER A 46 -26.43 78.58 -1.75
CA SER A 46 -25.97 77.92 -0.53
C SER A 46 -25.18 76.66 -0.92
N ASP A 47 -23.85 76.72 -0.74
CA ASP A 47 -22.88 75.62 -0.83
C ASP A 47 -23.08 74.58 0.29
N LEU A 48 -24.34 74.25 0.58
CA LEU A 48 -24.70 73.24 1.57
C LEU A 48 -24.95 71.91 0.86
N LEU A 49 -24.29 70.86 1.35
CA LEU A 49 -24.52 69.48 0.94
C LEU A 49 -25.99 69.11 1.13
N ARG A 50 -26.69 68.83 0.03
CA ARG A 50 -28.07 68.32 0.09
C ARG A 50 -28.05 66.87 0.57
N ILE A 51 -28.74 66.62 1.68
CA ILE A 51 -28.88 65.28 2.30
C ILE A 51 -29.85 64.39 1.47
N ASP A 52 -30.55 64.94 0.48
CA ASP A 52 -31.56 64.25 -0.33
C ASP A 52 -30.99 63.37 -1.47
N GLY A 53 -29.66 63.30 -1.62
CA GLY A 53 -29.02 62.45 -2.62
C GLY A 53 -29.22 62.86 -4.08
N THR A 54 -29.80 64.05 -4.35
CA THR A 54 -30.14 64.46 -5.72
C THR A 54 -28.98 65.06 -6.52
N ARG A 55 -27.79 65.19 -5.92
CA ARG A 55 -26.56 65.58 -6.63
C ARG A 55 -25.39 64.71 -6.18
N ALA A 56 -24.83 63.93 -7.12
CA ALA A 56 -23.54 63.28 -6.91
C ALA A 56 -22.45 64.36 -6.78
N MET A 57 -21.62 64.28 -5.74
CA MET A 57 -20.42 65.11 -5.65
C MET A 57 -19.48 64.73 -6.80
N THR A 58 -19.12 65.68 -7.65
CA THR A 58 -18.05 65.50 -8.65
C THR A 58 -16.78 66.14 -8.09
N GLY A 59 -16.01 65.36 -7.32
CA GLY A 59 -14.76 65.78 -6.66
C GLY A 59 -14.47 64.97 -5.40
N ASP A 60 -13.23 65.04 -4.90
CA ASP A 60 -12.84 64.40 -3.64
C ASP A 60 -13.48 65.14 -2.45
N LEU A 61 -14.05 64.37 -1.51
CA LEU A 61 -14.60 64.89 -0.26
C LEU A 61 -13.43 65.30 0.67
N ASN A 62 -13.11 66.60 0.72
CA ASN A 62 -12.10 67.10 1.65
C ASN A 62 -12.70 67.31 3.05
N LEU A 63 -12.41 66.37 3.96
CA LEU A 63 -12.91 66.39 5.34
C LEU A 63 -12.07 67.25 6.30
N SER A 64 -10.99 67.89 5.81
CA SER A 64 -10.11 68.74 6.63
C SER A 64 -9.70 68.06 7.96
N PHE A 65 -9.27 66.81 7.88
CA PHE A 65 -8.83 65.98 9.03
C PHE A 65 -9.92 65.55 10.02
N ASN A 66 -11.21 65.79 9.73
CA ASN A 66 -12.29 65.21 10.53
C ASN A 66 -12.44 63.71 10.26
N ASN A 67 -12.67 62.92 11.32
CA ASN A 67 -12.95 61.49 11.21
C ASN A 67 -14.38 61.24 10.76
N ILE A 68 -14.57 60.27 9.85
CA ILE A 68 -15.90 59.72 9.56
C ILE A 68 -16.26 58.76 10.70
N ASN A 69 -17.11 59.20 11.62
CA ASN A 69 -17.45 58.43 12.83
C ASN A 69 -18.42 57.27 12.57
N SER A 70 -19.12 57.26 11.44
CA SER A 70 -19.88 56.10 10.97
C SER A 70 -20.06 56.14 9.45
N VAL A 71 -19.82 55.00 8.81
CA VAL A 71 -20.26 54.74 7.44
C VAL A 71 -21.46 53.83 7.57
N ALA A 72 -22.65 54.30 7.18
CA ALA A 72 -23.79 53.41 7.04
C ALA A 72 -23.48 52.46 5.88
N THR A 73 -23.12 51.22 6.19
CA THR A 73 -22.86 50.18 5.19
C THR A 73 -24.13 49.93 4.38
N VAL A 74 -24.19 50.47 3.17
CA VAL A 74 -25.16 50.06 2.16
C VAL A 74 -24.62 48.79 1.52
N PHE A 75 -24.98 47.63 2.06
CA PHE A 75 -24.76 46.37 1.37
C PHE A 75 -25.83 46.21 0.30
N THR A 76 -25.51 46.59 -0.94
CA THR A 76 -26.30 46.17 -2.10
C THR A 76 -25.93 44.74 -2.47
N ASN A 77 -26.84 43.83 -2.09
CA ASN A 77 -27.13 42.54 -2.73
C ASN A 77 -26.14 41.36 -2.54
N ASN A 78 -26.64 40.33 -1.85
CA ASN A 78 -26.37 38.89 -2.07
C ASN A 78 -25.00 38.27 -1.76
N VAL A 79 -24.32 38.68 -0.69
CA VAL A 79 -23.39 37.78 0.03
C VAL A 79 -23.57 37.95 1.54
N GLN A 80 -24.55 37.25 2.13
CA GLN A 80 -24.44 36.90 3.54
C GLN A 80 -23.37 35.81 3.66
N SER A 81 -22.25 36.08 4.36
CA SER A 81 -21.56 35.18 5.29
C SER A 81 -20.08 35.57 5.46
N ILE A 82 -19.64 35.68 6.72
CA ILE A 82 -18.25 35.72 7.22
C ILE A 82 -17.45 37.03 7.08
N VAL A 83 -18.01 38.19 7.44
CA VAL A 83 -17.16 39.31 7.90
C VAL A 83 -17.89 40.09 8.99
N ASN A 84 -17.71 39.70 10.26
CA ASN A 84 -18.02 40.60 11.36
C ASN A 84 -16.82 41.53 11.53
N THR A 85 -16.99 42.77 11.03
CA THR A 85 -16.10 43.92 11.21
C THR A 85 -14.75 43.82 10.49
N LEU A 86 -14.69 44.36 9.27
CA LEU A 86 -13.42 44.68 8.61
C LEU A 86 -12.84 45.96 9.24
N LEU A 87 -11.89 45.82 10.16
CA LEU A 87 -11.05 46.94 10.61
C LEU A 87 -9.90 47.11 9.61
N LEU A 88 -9.98 48.14 8.78
CA LEU A 88 -8.84 48.59 7.99
C LEU A 88 -7.97 49.44 8.91
N ASP A 89 -6.94 48.83 9.50
CA ASP A 89 -5.89 49.58 10.18
C ASP A 89 -5.11 50.38 9.13
N GLY A 90 -5.24 51.71 9.18
CA GLY A 90 -4.60 52.65 8.25
C GLY A 90 -3.08 52.76 8.36
N GLY A 91 -2.42 51.75 8.95
CA GLY A 91 -1.01 51.82 9.33
C GLY A 91 -0.08 50.70 8.83
N GLY A 92 -0.51 49.79 7.94
CA GLY A 92 0.43 48.79 7.41
C GLY A 92 -0.16 47.86 6.36
N ASN A 93 0.66 47.53 5.35
CA ASN A 93 0.33 46.64 4.23
C ASN A 93 -0.10 45.23 4.69
N GLY A 94 -1.39 45.05 5.01
CA GLY A 94 -1.98 43.74 5.25
C GLY A 94 -3.32 43.79 5.96
N VAL A 95 -4.31 43.06 5.42
CA VAL A 95 -5.57 42.78 6.10
C VAL A 95 -5.30 41.74 7.19
N ARG A 96 -5.44 42.11 8.47
CA ARG A 96 -5.40 41.18 9.60
C ARG A 96 -6.82 40.83 10.02
N ILE A 97 -7.15 39.54 9.98
CA ILE A 97 -8.43 39.01 10.43
C ILE A 97 -8.21 38.49 11.86
N TYR A 98 -8.84 39.15 12.84
CA TYR A 98 -8.88 38.67 14.22
C TYR A 98 -10.19 37.93 14.47
N ASN A 99 -10.11 36.68 14.94
CA ASN A 99 -11.27 36.00 15.50
C ASN A 99 -11.48 36.47 16.95
N SER A 100 -12.72 36.75 17.34
CA SER A 100 -13.06 37.38 18.62
C SER A 100 -13.10 36.42 19.82
N ALA A 101 -12.53 35.23 19.71
CA ALA A 101 -12.38 34.28 20.82
C ALA A 101 -10.89 34.02 21.07
N PRO A 102 -10.41 34.02 22.34
CA PRO A 102 -9.05 33.57 22.63
C PRO A 102 -8.96 32.08 22.33
N ILE A 103 -8.24 31.73 21.25
CA ILE A 103 -7.84 30.35 20.98
C ILE A 103 -6.56 30.14 21.78
N ALA A 104 -6.65 29.43 22.89
CA ALA A 104 -5.59 29.33 23.90
C ALA A 104 -4.38 28.47 23.49
N ASP A 105 -4.21 28.09 22.22
CA ASP A 105 -3.20 27.09 21.85
C ASP A 105 -2.75 27.22 20.39
N PHE A 106 -2.15 28.35 20.02
CA PHE A 106 -1.50 28.46 18.72
C PHE A 106 -0.07 28.96 18.89
N ASP A 107 0.83 27.99 19.02
CA ASP A 107 2.28 28.20 18.98
C ASP A 107 2.65 28.78 17.61
N GLN A 108 3.05 30.05 17.60
CA GLN A 108 3.30 30.81 16.39
C GLN A 108 4.67 30.48 15.80
N TYR A 109 4.74 29.47 14.94
CA TYR A 109 5.80 29.35 13.93
C TYR A 109 5.19 29.48 12.53
N PHE A 110 4.88 30.71 12.14
CA PHE A 110 4.54 31.04 10.76
C PHE A 110 5.81 31.05 9.90
N ASN A 111 6.04 30.00 9.13
CA ASN A 111 6.94 30.05 7.98
C ASN A 111 6.16 30.65 6.80
N PRO A 112 6.54 31.81 6.25
CA PRO A 112 5.79 32.49 5.19
C PRO A 112 5.72 31.70 3.87
N ASN A 113 6.47 30.61 3.72
CA ASN A 113 6.50 29.79 2.51
C ASN A 113 5.70 28.49 2.61
N LYS A 114 4.97 28.26 3.70
CA LYS A 114 4.19 27.02 3.88
C LYS A 114 2.82 27.35 4.48
N ILE A 115 1.77 27.28 3.66
CA ILE A 115 0.41 27.19 4.18
C ILE A 115 0.28 25.81 4.81
N VAL A 116 0.28 25.75 6.13
CA VAL A 116 0.03 24.50 6.86
C VAL A 116 -1.36 24.57 7.47
N PHE A 117 -2.29 23.81 6.91
CA PHE A 117 -3.61 23.61 7.50
C PHE A 117 -3.49 22.55 8.59
N TYR A 118 -3.19 22.95 9.83
CA TYR A 118 -3.42 22.08 10.97
C TYR A 118 -4.90 22.19 11.35
N LYS A 119 -5.72 21.32 10.78
CA LYS A 119 -6.91 20.86 11.49
C LYS A 119 -6.54 19.47 11.98
N GLU A 120 -6.40 19.31 13.30
CA GLU A 120 -6.49 17.99 13.90
C GLU A 120 -7.86 17.44 13.50
N LEU A 121 -7.86 16.60 12.47
CA LEU A 121 -9.05 15.90 12.04
C LEU A 121 -9.11 14.65 12.89
N GLU A 122 -9.86 14.73 13.98
CA GLU A 122 -10.30 13.54 14.70
C GLU A 122 -11.21 12.74 13.75
N PHE A 123 -10.67 11.67 13.17
CA PHE A 123 -11.44 10.77 12.34
C PHE A 123 -12.06 9.70 13.23
N SER A 124 -13.36 9.79 13.45
CA SER A 124 -14.13 8.80 14.21
C SER A 124 -14.24 7.44 13.49
N THR A 125 -13.80 7.36 12.23
CA THR A 125 -13.73 6.13 11.42
C THR A 125 -12.52 6.20 10.47
N PRO A 126 -11.91 5.06 10.08
CA PRO A 126 -10.76 5.06 9.18
C PRO A 126 -11.06 5.73 7.83
N LEU A 127 -10.31 6.77 7.46
CA LEU A 127 -10.40 7.38 6.14
C LEU A 127 -9.53 6.66 5.11
N LYS A 128 -10.10 6.37 3.95
CA LYS A 128 -9.36 5.91 2.78
C LYS A 128 -8.64 7.09 2.13
N ILE A 129 -7.31 7.05 2.08
CA ILE A 129 -6.53 7.99 1.29
C ILE A 129 -6.61 7.53 -0.17
N THR A 130 -7.34 8.27 -1.00
CA THR A 130 -7.35 8.11 -2.46
C THR A 130 -6.41 9.14 -3.08
N ASN A 131 -5.91 8.90 -4.29
CA ASN A 131 -4.94 9.77 -5.00
C ASN A 131 -3.54 9.88 -4.35
N LEU A 132 -2.98 8.77 -3.86
CA LEU A 132 -1.52 8.72 -3.68
C LEU A 132 -0.85 9.00 -5.04
N ALA A 133 0.18 9.86 -5.04
CA ALA A 133 0.93 10.21 -6.24
C ALA A 133 1.54 8.96 -6.92
N ASN A 134 1.78 9.03 -8.24
CA ASN A 134 2.59 8.04 -8.94
C ASN A 134 4.05 8.34 -8.64
N GLY A 135 4.58 7.74 -7.57
CA GLY A 135 5.91 8.07 -7.08
C GLY A 135 6.98 7.86 -8.17
N THR A 136 7.84 8.85 -8.37
CA THR A 136 8.94 8.83 -9.33
C THR A 136 10.31 9.05 -8.68
N ALA A 137 10.36 9.73 -7.53
CA ALA A 137 11.53 9.85 -6.68
C ALA A 137 11.59 8.73 -5.63
N ALA A 138 12.79 8.44 -5.11
CA ALA A 138 13.04 7.35 -4.17
C ALA A 138 12.26 7.45 -2.84
N ASN A 139 11.83 8.66 -2.46
CA ASN A 139 11.10 8.96 -1.25
C ASN A 139 9.61 9.29 -1.49
N ASP A 140 9.14 9.16 -2.73
CA ASP A 140 7.73 9.35 -3.03
C ASP A 140 6.88 8.20 -2.47
N ALA A 141 5.65 8.51 -2.10
CA ALA A 141 4.66 7.48 -1.84
C ALA A 141 4.26 6.79 -3.16
N VAL A 142 4.06 5.47 -3.12
CA VAL A 142 3.66 4.66 -4.28
C VAL A 142 2.15 4.41 -4.30
N ASN A 143 1.59 4.25 -5.50
CA ASN A 143 0.19 3.85 -5.66
C ASN A 143 0.03 2.32 -5.82
N PHE A 144 -1.22 1.85 -5.79
CA PHE A 144 -1.53 0.42 -5.94
C PHE A 144 -1.05 -0.18 -7.27
N SER A 145 -1.08 0.59 -8.36
CA SER A 145 -0.62 0.10 -9.66
C SER A 145 0.90 -0.18 -9.66
N GLN A 146 1.68 0.67 -8.99
CA GLN A 146 3.13 0.46 -8.87
C GLN A 146 3.45 -0.74 -7.98
N LEU A 147 2.75 -0.88 -6.85
CA LEU A 147 2.90 -2.05 -5.98
C LEU A 147 2.45 -3.35 -6.68
N SER A 148 1.34 -3.29 -7.42
CA SER A 148 0.85 -4.42 -8.22
C SER A 148 1.86 -4.80 -9.31
N ALA A 149 2.48 -3.82 -9.97
CA ALA A 149 3.54 -4.09 -10.95
C ALA A 149 4.74 -4.81 -10.32
N VAL A 150 5.18 -4.40 -9.12
CA VAL A 150 6.25 -5.10 -8.38
C VAL A 150 5.83 -6.53 -8.04
N SER A 151 4.61 -6.72 -7.50
CA SER A 151 4.07 -8.05 -7.21
C SER A 151 4.00 -8.94 -8.45
N ASN A 152 3.57 -8.39 -9.59
CA ASN A 152 3.50 -9.13 -10.85
C ASN A 152 4.89 -9.50 -11.35
N ASN A 153 5.87 -8.59 -11.28
CA ASN A 153 7.24 -8.89 -11.67
C ASN A 153 7.83 -10.02 -10.84
N LEU A 154 7.59 -10.04 -9.52
CA LEU A 154 8.02 -11.12 -8.65
C LEU A 154 7.34 -12.45 -9.02
N THR A 155 6.03 -12.45 -9.23
CA THR A 155 5.30 -13.65 -9.68
C THR A 155 5.83 -14.17 -11.02
N GLN A 156 6.06 -13.28 -11.99
CA GLN A 156 6.59 -13.64 -13.30
C GLN A 156 8.01 -14.20 -13.20
N GLN A 157 8.85 -13.62 -12.33
CA GLN A 157 10.18 -14.15 -12.05
C GLN A 157 10.09 -15.57 -11.49
N ASN A 158 9.26 -15.80 -10.47
CA ASN A 158 9.10 -17.12 -9.84
C ASN A 158 8.56 -18.17 -10.82
N LEU A 159 7.65 -17.79 -11.71
CA LEU A 159 7.15 -18.68 -12.77
C LEU A 159 8.21 -18.98 -13.83
N ALA A 160 9.05 -17.99 -14.17
CA ALA A 160 10.11 -18.14 -15.16
C ALA A 160 11.28 -19.00 -14.64
N THR A 161 11.68 -18.80 -13.39
CA THR A 161 12.74 -19.60 -12.73
C THR A 161 12.20 -20.94 -12.22
N LYS A 162 10.89 -21.03 -12.01
CA LYS A 162 10.20 -22.11 -11.30
C LYS A 162 10.57 -22.22 -9.83
N GLU A 163 11.02 -21.11 -9.24
CA GLU A 163 11.53 -21.06 -7.87
C GLU A 163 10.78 -20.06 -6.98
N PRO A 164 10.80 -20.24 -5.66
CA PRO A 164 11.19 -21.46 -4.96
C PRO A 164 10.21 -22.61 -5.22
N THR A 165 10.73 -23.84 -5.32
CA THR A 165 9.94 -25.08 -5.29
C THR A 165 10.57 -26.09 -4.32
N GLY A 166 9.79 -26.64 -3.38
CA GLY A 166 10.26 -27.60 -2.38
C GLY A 166 9.76 -27.33 -0.96
N PHE A 167 10.38 -27.99 0.02
CA PHE A 167 10.04 -27.83 1.44
C PHE A 167 10.81 -26.66 2.06
N VAL A 168 10.14 -25.90 2.94
CA VAL A 168 10.83 -24.91 3.79
C VAL A 168 11.72 -25.62 4.80
N ASP A 169 11.16 -26.61 5.49
CA ASP A 169 11.87 -27.47 6.42
C ASP A 169 11.25 -28.87 6.41
N ARG A 170 12.01 -29.84 5.90
CA ARG A 170 11.61 -31.26 5.86
C ARG A 170 11.31 -31.82 7.25
N THR A 171 11.99 -31.35 8.30
CA THR A 171 11.83 -31.89 9.66
C THR A 171 10.49 -31.53 10.30
N GLN A 172 9.75 -30.58 9.73
CA GLN A 172 8.41 -30.20 10.18
C GLN A 172 7.31 -31.15 9.70
N SER A 173 7.63 -32.13 8.86
CA SER A 173 6.70 -33.18 8.44
C SER A 173 7.29 -34.57 8.62
N THR A 174 6.42 -35.58 8.69
CA THR A 174 6.79 -37.00 8.70
C THR A 174 6.01 -37.72 7.62
N ILE A 175 6.66 -38.70 6.97
CA ILE A 175 6.04 -39.54 5.94
C ILE A 175 5.92 -40.98 6.41
N SER A 176 4.91 -41.68 5.93
CA SER A 176 4.69 -43.10 6.21
C SER A 176 3.95 -43.77 5.07
N PHE A 177 3.99 -45.10 5.04
CA PHE A 177 3.18 -45.88 4.11
C PHE A 177 2.62 -47.12 4.82
N ASN A 178 1.33 -47.40 4.61
CA ASN A 178 0.66 -48.58 5.15
C ASN A 178 0.53 -49.64 4.05
N ASN A 179 1.22 -50.77 4.19
CA ASN A 179 1.16 -51.86 3.20
C ASN A 179 -0.24 -52.46 3.09
N GLY A 180 -0.98 -52.61 4.19
CA GLY A 180 -2.30 -53.24 4.18
C GLY A 180 -3.35 -52.44 3.41
N THR A 181 -3.22 -51.12 3.38
CA THR A 181 -4.16 -50.22 2.66
C THR A 181 -3.55 -49.58 1.42
N ARG A 182 -2.25 -49.77 1.17
CA ARG A 182 -1.45 -49.08 0.12
C ARG A 182 -1.51 -47.56 0.22
N THR A 183 -1.61 -47.04 1.43
CA THR A 183 -1.80 -45.61 1.67
C THR A 183 -0.48 -44.98 2.07
N PHE A 184 -0.04 -44.00 1.28
CA PHE A 184 0.99 -43.06 1.69
C PHE A 184 0.35 -41.94 2.52
N SER A 185 1.04 -41.48 3.56
CA SER A 185 0.62 -40.36 4.39
C SER A 185 1.77 -39.41 4.68
N ILE A 186 1.51 -38.11 4.65
CA ILE A 186 2.40 -37.06 5.14
C ILE A 186 1.66 -36.22 6.18
N ALA A 187 2.27 -36.00 7.33
CA ALA A 187 1.66 -35.28 8.45
C ALA A 187 2.61 -34.20 9.01
N PRO A 188 2.09 -33.06 9.49
CA PRO A 188 2.87 -32.13 10.30
C PRO A 188 3.40 -32.80 11.56
N VAL A 189 4.67 -32.55 11.91
CA VAL A 189 5.24 -32.96 13.19
C VAL A 189 4.67 -32.10 14.33
N SER A 190 4.47 -30.80 14.09
CA SER A 190 3.80 -29.90 15.03
C SER A 190 3.07 -28.78 14.30
N GLY A 191 1.74 -28.72 14.45
CA GLY A 191 0.89 -27.66 13.92
C GLY A 191 0.77 -27.64 12.39
N SER A 192 1.85 -27.31 11.69
CA SER A 192 1.91 -27.20 10.24
C SER A 192 3.32 -27.37 9.67
N TYR A 193 3.41 -27.60 8.36
CA TYR A 193 4.63 -27.44 7.58
C TYR A 193 4.32 -26.67 6.30
N ASP A 194 5.35 -26.04 5.73
CA ASP A 194 5.22 -25.20 4.55
C ASP A 194 5.97 -25.79 3.36
N ILE A 195 5.34 -25.73 2.19
CA ILE A 195 5.96 -26.01 0.89
C ILE A 195 5.80 -24.81 -0.02
N TYR A 196 6.70 -24.69 -1.00
CA TYR A 196 6.59 -23.76 -2.10
C TYR A 196 6.49 -24.51 -3.42
N ILE A 197 5.70 -23.97 -4.34
CA ILE A 197 5.63 -24.42 -5.74
C ILE A 197 5.65 -23.16 -6.60
N LYS A 198 6.76 -22.95 -7.32
CA LYS A 198 6.98 -21.78 -8.18
C LYS A 198 6.66 -20.46 -7.48
N GLY A 199 7.16 -20.32 -6.25
CA GLY A 199 6.95 -19.14 -5.40
C GLY A 199 5.59 -19.03 -4.71
N THR A 200 4.65 -19.93 -5.00
CA THR A 200 3.38 -20.00 -4.26
C THR A 200 3.55 -20.83 -3.00
N LYS A 201 3.27 -20.24 -1.84
CA LYS A 201 3.34 -20.92 -0.54
C LYS A 201 2.07 -21.72 -0.27
N TYR A 202 2.22 -22.95 0.20
CA TYR A 202 1.13 -23.77 0.73
C TYR A 202 1.47 -24.20 2.16
N THR A 203 0.59 -23.85 3.09
CA THR A 203 0.69 -24.27 4.49
C THR A 203 -0.19 -25.48 4.73
N LYS A 204 0.43 -26.57 5.18
CA LYS A 204 -0.20 -27.87 5.42
C LYS A 204 -0.41 -28.07 6.91
N THR A 205 -1.67 -28.12 7.36
CA THR A 205 -2.04 -28.17 8.78
C THR A 205 -2.61 -29.52 9.23
N THR A 206 -2.88 -30.43 8.30
CA THR A 206 -3.45 -31.75 8.56
C THR A 206 -2.67 -32.84 7.87
N THR A 207 -2.84 -34.09 8.31
CA THR A 207 -2.35 -35.24 7.55
C THR A 207 -3.04 -35.29 6.20
N GLU A 208 -2.26 -35.37 5.14
CA GLU A 208 -2.72 -35.68 3.79
C GLU A 208 -2.30 -37.10 3.42
N SER A 209 -3.08 -37.76 2.56
CA SER A 209 -2.82 -39.14 2.19
C SER A 209 -3.30 -39.44 0.78
N VAL A 210 -2.62 -40.39 0.14
CA VAL A 210 -3.01 -40.90 -1.17
C VAL A 210 -2.87 -42.42 -1.17
N THR A 211 -3.87 -43.10 -1.73
CA THR A 211 -3.90 -44.56 -1.82
C THR A 211 -3.55 -45.00 -3.22
N ILE A 212 -2.55 -45.88 -3.34
CA ILE A 212 -2.17 -46.49 -4.61
C ILE A 212 -3.30 -47.40 -5.09
N ASN A 213 -3.86 -47.05 -6.24
CA ASN A 213 -4.95 -47.75 -6.91
C ASN A 213 -4.77 -47.66 -8.45
N PRO A 214 -4.94 -48.75 -9.22
CA PRO A 214 -5.19 -50.13 -8.80
C PRO A 214 -4.02 -50.74 -8.02
N ASP A 215 -4.26 -51.89 -7.40
CA ASP A 215 -3.22 -52.72 -6.79
C ASP A 215 -2.33 -53.33 -7.89
N ALA A 216 -1.32 -52.58 -8.30
CA ALA A 216 -0.44 -52.93 -9.41
C ALA A 216 1.03 -52.77 -9.01
N THR A 217 1.87 -53.72 -9.41
CA THR A 217 3.31 -53.64 -9.16
C THR A 217 3.91 -52.47 -9.94
N GLY A 218 4.71 -51.62 -9.28
CA GLY A 218 5.35 -50.49 -9.95
C GLY A 218 6.01 -49.48 -9.02
N GLU A 219 6.64 -48.48 -9.63
CA GLU A 219 7.16 -47.28 -8.96
C GLU A 219 6.09 -46.20 -8.94
N TYR A 220 5.94 -45.56 -7.79
CA TYR A 220 4.96 -44.52 -7.53
C TYR A 220 5.68 -43.31 -6.94
N TYR A 221 5.69 -42.23 -7.70
CA TYR A 221 6.30 -40.96 -7.33
C TYR A 221 5.21 -40.07 -6.74
N ILE A 222 5.33 -39.75 -5.45
CA ILE A 222 4.35 -38.99 -4.68
C ILE A 222 4.84 -37.54 -4.59
N TYR A 223 3.94 -36.60 -4.88
CA TYR A 223 4.25 -35.17 -4.94
C TYR A 223 3.01 -34.32 -4.64
N PHE A 224 3.22 -33.04 -4.33
CA PHE A 224 2.16 -32.04 -4.38
C PHE A 224 2.11 -31.41 -5.76
N ASP A 225 0.96 -31.46 -6.42
CA ASP A 225 0.75 -30.87 -7.74
C ASP A 225 0.77 -29.32 -7.72
N ALA A 226 0.59 -28.69 -8.88
CA ALA A 226 0.62 -27.23 -8.99
C ALA A 226 -0.45 -26.47 -8.17
N THR A 227 -1.46 -27.18 -7.63
CA THR A 227 -2.47 -26.61 -6.72
C THR A 227 -2.14 -26.86 -5.25
N GLY A 228 -1.02 -27.53 -4.99
CA GLY A 228 -0.63 -28.00 -3.67
C GLY A 228 -1.39 -29.25 -3.24
N THR A 229 -2.01 -30.02 -4.15
CA THR A 229 -2.75 -31.24 -3.77
C THR A 229 -1.84 -32.47 -3.79
N LEU A 230 -1.87 -33.28 -2.73
CA LEU A 230 -1.08 -34.52 -2.68
C LEU A 230 -1.61 -35.54 -3.69
N THR A 231 -0.73 -36.04 -4.55
CA THR A 231 -1.06 -37.02 -5.58
C THR A 231 0.15 -37.91 -5.90
N TYR A 232 0.01 -38.82 -6.86
CA TYR A 232 1.12 -39.62 -7.37
C TYR A 232 1.04 -39.84 -8.89
N THR A 233 2.16 -40.27 -9.46
CA THR A 233 2.25 -40.79 -10.83
C THR A 233 3.15 -42.03 -10.87
N ASN A 234 3.01 -42.83 -11.93
CA ASN A 234 3.87 -43.98 -12.22
C ASN A 234 4.96 -43.66 -13.27
N VAL A 235 5.04 -42.42 -13.72
CA VAL A 235 6.01 -41.97 -14.71
C VAL A 235 6.81 -40.82 -14.14
N PHE A 236 8.11 -41.02 -13.93
CA PHE A 236 8.99 -39.95 -13.51
C PHE A 236 9.14 -38.93 -14.64
N THR A 237 8.98 -37.65 -14.31
CA THR A 237 9.29 -36.55 -15.21
C THR A 237 10.01 -35.46 -14.43
N PRO A 238 10.90 -34.67 -15.05
CA PRO A 238 11.54 -33.52 -14.40
C PRO A 238 10.57 -32.47 -13.84
N LEU A 239 9.29 -32.51 -14.26
CA LEU A 239 8.24 -31.64 -13.73
C LEU A 239 7.95 -31.92 -12.25
N ILE A 240 8.15 -33.16 -11.78
CA ILE A 240 7.98 -33.54 -10.37
C ILE A 240 8.91 -32.73 -9.45
N ILE A 241 10.08 -32.37 -9.97
CA ILE A 241 11.08 -31.56 -9.28
C ILE A 241 10.86 -30.06 -9.53
N THR A 242 10.58 -29.67 -10.77
CA THR A 242 10.62 -28.26 -11.18
C THR A 242 9.28 -27.55 -11.12
N ASP A 243 8.18 -28.24 -11.36
CA ASP A 243 6.83 -27.65 -11.44
C ASP A 243 5.92 -28.05 -10.28
N TYR A 244 6.33 -29.07 -9.52
CA TYR A 244 5.63 -29.69 -8.41
C TYR A 244 6.58 -29.85 -7.21
N CYS A 245 6.05 -30.19 -6.04
CA CYS A 245 6.89 -30.44 -4.86
C CYS A 245 7.00 -31.94 -4.59
N TYR A 246 8.16 -32.52 -4.89
CA TYR A 246 8.42 -33.95 -4.72
C TYR A 246 8.44 -34.35 -3.24
N VAL A 247 7.90 -35.54 -2.91
CA VAL A 247 7.74 -35.98 -1.52
C VAL A 247 8.39 -37.33 -1.26
N SER A 248 8.09 -38.33 -2.09
CA SER A 248 8.58 -39.69 -1.85
C SER A 248 8.48 -40.55 -3.10
N ILE A 249 9.32 -41.57 -3.18
CA ILE A 249 9.15 -42.71 -4.10
C ILE A 249 8.79 -43.97 -3.30
N VAL A 250 7.78 -44.70 -3.78
CA VAL A 250 7.38 -46.02 -3.29
C VAL A 250 7.47 -47.02 -4.44
N TYR A 251 8.20 -48.12 -4.25
CA TYR A 251 8.05 -49.30 -5.10
C TYR A 251 7.09 -50.28 -4.43
N TRP A 252 5.95 -50.53 -5.07
CA TRP A 252 4.94 -51.49 -4.60
C TRP A 252 5.06 -52.80 -5.37
N ASP A 253 5.07 -53.92 -4.65
CA ASP A 253 4.97 -55.27 -5.23
C ASP A 253 3.61 -55.86 -4.86
N SER A 254 2.68 -55.82 -5.80
CA SER A 254 1.30 -56.28 -5.60
C SER A 254 1.21 -57.78 -5.34
N ALA A 255 2.15 -58.58 -5.87
CA ALA A 255 2.18 -60.02 -5.61
C ALA A 255 2.63 -60.33 -4.17
N ALA A 256 3.55 -59.53 -3.63
CA ALA A 256 3.99 -59.66 -2.24
C ALA A 256 3.07 -58.96 -1.24
N GLY A 257 2.19 -58.07 -1.71
CA GLY A 257 1.35 -57.23 -0.86
C GLY A 257 2.16 -56.30 0.05
N ASN A 258 3.33 -55.85 -0.41
CA ASN A 258 4.20 -54.97 0.37
C ASN A 258 4.99 -53.98 -0.49
N ARG A 259 5.46 -52.91 0.14
CA ARG A 259 6.44 -52.01 -0.47
C ARG A 259 7.84 -52.61 -0.40
N THR A 260 8.51 -52.68 -1.55
CA THR A 260 9.92 -53.09 -1.66
C THR A 260 10.86 -51.91 -1.37
N TYR A 261 10.48 -50.71 -1.80
CA TYR A 261 11.26 -49.48 -1.62
C TYR A 261 10.37 -48.34 -1.11
N PHE A 262 10.93 -47.50 -0.24
CA PHE A 262 10.29 -46.31 0.30
C PHE A 262 11.37 -45.29 0.66
N ALA A 263 11.44 -44.18 -0.08
CA ALA A 263 12.52 -43.21 0.06
C ALA A 263 12.03 -41.79 0.37
N GLU A 264 12.96 -41.00 0.87
CA GLU A 264 12.78 -39.58 1.18
C GLU A 264 13.17 -38.74 -0.02
N GLU A 265 12.24 -37.91 -0.49
CA GLU A 265 12.46 -37.02 -1.65
C GLU A 265 12.02 -35.59 -1.33
N ARG A 266 11.85 -35.27 -0.04
CA ARG A 266 11.46 -33.94 0.45
C ARG A 266 12.67 -33.00 0.42
N HIS A 267 13.07 -32.63 -0.78
CA HIS A 267 14.15 -31.69 -1.06
C HIS A 267 13.76 -30.26 -0.63
N GLY A 268 14.76 -29.46 -0.27
CA GLY A 268 14.57 -28.10 0.21
C GLY A 268 14.48 -27.08 -0.93
N LEU A 269 14.09 -25.85 -0.59
CA LEU A 269 13.93 -24.74 -1.53
C LEU A 269 15.21 -23.92 -1.80
N THR A 270 16.37 -24.38 -1.33
CA THR A 270 17.65 -23.64 -1.49
C THR A 270 18.38 -24.01 -2.77
N MET A 271 18.18 -25.23 -3.27
CA MET A 271 18.73 -25.70 -4.53
C MET A 271 17.69 -25.45 -5.63
N ASP A 272 18.09 -24.82 -6.73
CA ASP A 272 17.17 -24.63 -7.85
C ASP A 272 16.85 -25.98 -8.54
N GLY A 273 15.63 -26.08 -9.07
CA GLY A 273 15.10 -27.28 -9.69
C GLY A 273 15.88 -27.73 -10.92
N ALA A 274 16.56 -26.84 -11.64
CA ALA A 274 17.40 -27.25 -12.78
C ALA A 274 18.66 -27.97 -12.30
N THR A 275 19.32 -27.43 -11.27
CA THR A 275 20.42 -28.12 -10.56
C THR A 275 19.94 -29.44 -9.97
N HIS A 276 18.77 -29.46 -9.34
CA HIS A 276 18.19 -30.67 -8.76
C HIS A 276 17.96 -31.77 -9.82
N VAL A 277 17.32 -31.44 -10.94
CA VAL A 277 17.11 -32.38 -12.07
C VAL A 277 18.45 -32.89 -12.62
N TYR A 278 19.43 -32.01 -12.78
CA TYR A 278 20.76 -32.40 -13.27
C TYR A 278 21.41 -33.44 -12.35
N LEU A 279 21.41 -33.19 -11.04
CA LEU A 279 22.01 -34.10 -10.07
C LEU A 279 21.25 -35.44 -10.02
N HIS A 280 19.91 -35.41 -10.01
CA HIS A 280 19.07 -36.63 -10.05
C HIS A 280 19.38 -37.48 -11.29
N THR A 281 19.60 -36.84 -12.44
CA THR A 281 19.81 -37.54 -13.71
C THR A 281 21.23 -38.07 -13.88
N VAL A 282 22.24 -37.29 -13.47
CA VAL A 282 23.64 -37.55 -13.83
C VAL A 282 24.43 -38.19 -12.72
N LEU A 283 24.13 -37.85 -11.47
CA LEU A 283 24.91 -38.30 -10.32
C LEU A 283 24.13 -39.28 -9.44
N GLY A 284 22.82 -39.03 -9.26
CA GLY A 284 21.99 -39.69 -8.27
C GLY A 284 22.56 -39.61 -6.86
N ALA A 285 22.14 -40.50 -5.99
CA ALA A 285 22.63 -40.55 -4.62
C ALA A 285 24.15 -40.81 -4.54
N ARG A 286 24.84 -40.03 -3.69
CA ARG A 286 26.30 -40.03 -3.53
C ARG A 286 26.72 -40.54 -2.17
N PHE A 287 27.58 -41.54 -2.16
CA PHE A 287 28.27 -42.00 -0.95
C PHE A 287 29.20 -40.91 -0.40
N ILE A 288 29.23 -40.74 0.92
CA ILE A 288 30.18 -39.86 1.62
C ILE A 288 31.21 -40.69 2.38
N SER A 289 30.75 -41.55 3.29
CA SER A 289 31.63 -42.30 4.19
C SER A 289 30.89 -43.45 4.90
N GLY A 290 31.67 -44.38 5.45
CA GLY A 290 31.17 -45.47 6.30
C GLY A 290 30.62 -46.66 5.51
N PHE A 291 29.59 -47.32 6.07
CA PHE A 291 28.95 -48.52 5.50
C PHE A 291 29.88 -49.71 5.24
N ALA A 292 31.07 -49.72 5.84
CA ALA A 292 32.00 -50.84 5.73
C ALA A 292 31.30 -52.13 6.17
N LEU A 293 31.49 -53.21 5.41
CA LEU A 293 31.02 -54.53 5.80
C LEU A 293 31.91 -55.05 6.93
N GLN A 294 31.28 -55.58 7.97
CA GLN A 294 31.93 -56.04 9.20
C GLN A 294 31.32 -57.35 9.68
N GLY A 295 31.84 -57.90 10.78
CA GLY A 295 31.21 -59.03 11.46
C GLY A 295 31.27 -60.36 10.70
N PHE A 296 32.18 -60.49 9.73
CA PHE A 296 32.39 -61.74 9.00
C PHE A 296 33.00 -62.82 9.90
N SER A 297 32.53 -64.05 9.76
CA SER A 297 33.21 -65.24 10.27
C SER A 297 34.10 -65.83 9.17
N VAL A 298 35.37 -65.40 9.14
CA VAL A 298 36.32 -65.74 8.05
C VAL A 298 37.11 -67.04 8.27
N ASP A 299 37.16 -67.54 9.51
CA ASP A 299 37.91 -68.74 9.88
C ASP A 299 37.03 -70.00 9.97
N GLY A 300 35.77 -69.91 9.53
CA GLY A 300 34.81 -71.01 9.59
C GLY A 300 34.90 -71.98 8.41
N THR A 301 34.22 -73.12 8.53
CA THR A 301 34.15 -74.14 7.48
C THR A 301 33.19 -73.78 6.34
N GLY A 302 32.42 -72.70 6.48
CA GLY A 302 31.37 -72.29 5.53
C GLY A 302 30.07 -73.11 5.64
N ASN A 303 30.00 -74.06 6.58
CA ASN A 303 28.86 -74.99 6.70
C ASN A 303 27.75 -74.49 7.64
N LEU A 304 27.93 -73.36 8.32
CA LEU A 304 26.94 -72.80 9.26
C LEU A 304 26.34 -71.49 8.72
N PRO A 305 25.06 -71.18 9.01
CA PRO A 305 24.45 -69.88 8.70
C PRO A 305 25.31 -68.68 9.09
N ALA A 306 25.93 -68.75 10.27
CA ALA A 306 26.77 -67.69 10.81
C ALA A 306 27.98 -67.35 9.93
N ASN A 307 28.40 -68.25 9.03
CA ASN A 307 29.49 -68.00 8.09
C ASN A 307 29.05 -67.15 6.88
N ALA A 308 27.75 -67.02 6.63
CA ALA A 308 27.18 -66.25 5.52
C ALA A 308 26.58 -64.90 5.98
N GLN A 309 26.89 -64.46 7.20
CA GLN A 309 26.37 -63.23 7.79
C GLN A 309 27.45 -62.15 7.85
N PHE A 310 27.02 -60.90 7.71
CA PHE A 310 27.83 -59.71 7.90
C PHE A 310 26.96 -58.58 8.45
N THR A 311 27.60 -57.62 9.12
CA THR A 311 26.99 -56.36 9.55
C THR A 311 27.54 -55.22 8.70
N SER A 312 26.97 -54.03 8.85
CA SER A 312 27.50 -52.81 8.25
C SER A 312 27.72 -51.75 9.31
N ASP A 313 28.85 -51.06 9.26
CA ASP A 313 29.12 -49.90 10.10
C ASP A 313 28.15 -48.74 9.81
N SER A 314 28.14 -47.75 10.70
CA SER A 314 27.43 -46.50 10.42
C SER A 314 28.00 -45.83 9.16
N GLY A 315 27.17 -45.05 8.49
CA GLY A 315 27.57 -44.40 7.26
C GLY A 315 26.65 -43.27 6.85
N SER A 316 27.10 -42.52 5.85
CA SER A 316 26.37 -41.39 5.32
C SER A 316 26.44 -41.30 3.80
N MET A 317 25.38 -40.74 3.25
CA MET A 317 25.21 -40.46 1.84
C MET A 317 24.41 -39.18 1.65
N ARG A 318 24.44 -38.64 0.45
CA ARG A 318 23.62 -37.51 0.01
C ARG A 318 22.71 -37.96 -1.11
N ASP A 319 21.48 -37.52 -1.05
CA ASP A 319 20.61 -37.45 -2.19
C ASP A 319 20.45 -35.95 -2.48
N GLU A 320 21.37 -35.43 -3.31
CA GLU A 320 21.55 -34.00 -3.52
C GLU A 320 21.72 -33.18 -2.23
N ASP A 321 20.72 -32.37 -1.86
CA ASP A 321 20.69 -31.54 -0.66
C ASP A 321 20.21 -32.32 0.59
N ILE A 322 19.65 -33.52 0.42
CA ILE A 322 19.23 -34.39 1.52
C ILE A 322 20.44 -35.17 2.04
N PHE A 323 20.81 -34.91 3.30
CA PHE A 323 21.77 -35.73 4.02
C PHE A 323 21.09 -36.91 4.68
N LEU A 324 21.55 -38.12 4.38
CA LEU A 324 21.10 -39.35 5.02
C LEU A 324 22.25 -39.96 5.81
N GLN A 325 22.01 -40.17 7.10
CA GLN A 325 22.93 -40.87 7.98
C GLN A 325 22.21 -42.07 8.60
N ARG A 326 22.88 -43.22 8.62
CA ARG A 326 22.36 -44.45 9.22
C ARG A 326 23.32 -44.96 10.29
N PRO A 327 22.80 -45.44 11.44
CA PRO A 327 23.62 -46.15 12.40
C PRO A 327 24.03 -47.51 11.82
N ALA A 328 25.00 -48.17 12.46
CA ALA A 328 25.40 -49.52 12.10
C ALA A 328 24.19 -50.47 12.05
N GLN A 329 24.20 -51.38 11.08
CA GLN A 329 23.09 -52.31 10.82
C GLN A 329 23.55 -53.74 11.03
N ALA A 330 22.86 -54.47 11.92
CA ALA A 330 23.03 -55.91 12.09
C ALA A 330 22.13 -56.73 11.16
N GLN A 331 21.10 -56.10 10.59
CA GLN A 331 20.09 -56.72 9.74
C GLN A 331 19.89 -55.87 8.50
N ILE A 332 20.38 -56.36 7.36
CA ILE A 332 20.37 -55.63 6.10
C ILE A 332 19.47 -56.39 5.13
N PRO A 333 18.29 -55.85 4.76
CA PRO A 333 17.45 -56.48 3.76
C PRO A 333 18.13 -56.42 2.39
N ILE A 334 17.95 -57.47 1.59
CA ILE A 334 18.50 -57.52 0.24
C ILE A 334 17.42 -57.12 -0.76
N LEU A 335 17.71 -56.09 -1.53
CA LEU A 335 16.95 -55.73 -2.72
C LEU A 335 17.54 -56.45 -3.92
N TYR A 336 16.70 -57.14 -4.67
CA TYR A 336 17.11 -57.89 -5.87
C TYR A 336 16.01 -57.82 -6.92
N ARG A 337 16.34 -58.17 -8.17
CA ARG A 337 15.39 -58.09 -9.28
C ARG A 337 15.15 -59.48 -9.87
N ILE A 338 13.89 -59.84 -10.09
CA ILE A 338 13.50 -61.00 -10.90
C ILE A 338 12.80 -60.47 -12.15
N GLY A 339 13.42 -60.66 -13.32
CA GLY A 339 12.95 -60.03 -14.56
C GLY A 339 12.95 -58.51 -14.41
N THR A 340 11.77 -57.89 -14.52
CA THR A 340 11.62 -56.43 -14.36
C THR A 340 11.19 -56.00 -12.95
N THR A 341 10.85 -56.95 -12.07
CA THR A 341 10.27 -56.66 -10.75
C THR A 341 11.33 -56.62 -9.66
N TRP A 342 11.35 -55.55 -8.87
CA TRP A 342 12.14 -55.48 -7.65
C TRP A 342 11.47 -56.28 -6.54
N LYS A 343 12.29 -57.03 -5.80
CA LYS A 343 11.90 -57.85 -4.66
C LYS A 343 12.73 -57.44 -3.45
N LYS A 344 12.14 -57.57 -2.27
CA LYS A 344 12.81 -57.39 -0.99
C LYS A 344 12.84 -58.70 -0.22
N LYS A 345 14.03 -59.23 0.01
CA LYS A 345 14.24 -60.26 1.02
C LYS A 345 14.42 -59.57 2.36
N ALA A 346 13.61 -59.96 3.36
CA ALA A 346 13.81 -59.49 4.72
C ALA A 346 15.19 -59.92 5.21
N ALA A 347 15.79 -59.13 6.11
CA ALA A 347 16.99 -59.59 6.79
C ALA A 347 16.64 -60.82 7.63
N ASP A 348 17.34 -61.91 7.39
CA ASP A 348 17.21 -63.18 8.07
C ASP A 348 18.61 -63.76 8.30
N ALA A 349 18.69 -64.95 8.91
CA ALA A 349 19.94 -65.62 9.18
C ALA A 349 20.53 -66.36 7.96
N TYR A 350 19.93 -66.23 6.76
CA TYR A 350 20.24 -67.03 5.57
C TYR A 350 19.81 -66.39 4.24
#